data_AF-A0A661CZQ7-F1
#
_entry.id   AF-A0A661CZQ7-F1
#
_cell.length_a   1.000
_cell.length_b   1.000
_cell.length_c   1.000
_cell.angle_alpha   90.00
_cell.angle_beta   90.00
_cell.angle_gamma   90.00
#
_symmetry.space_group_name_H-M   'P 1'
#
loop_
_entity.id
_entity.type
_entity.pdbx_description
1 polymer ?
#
loop_
_entity_poly.entity_id
_entity_poly.type
_entity_poly.pdbx_seq_one_letter_code
_entity_poly.pdbx_strand_id
1 'polypeptide(L)'
;MIVIKIELWPWGFESRKKEIGRMLIDNQGGTHTRGDYRVRVLRKGSETKVLREGEVKDYPRQSYTIWRLICRALKSTFPEEK
;
A
#
# COMPACT_ATOMS: atom_id res chain seq x y z
N MET A 1 0.46 -11.09 0.16
CA MET A 1 1.26 -9.85 0.21
C MET A 1 0.96 -9.06 -1.05
N ILE A 2 0.63 -7.77 -0.92
CA ILE A 2 0.37 -6.86 -2.04
C ILE A 2 1.52 -5.85 -2.08
N VAL A 3 2.10 -5.66 -3.27
CA VAL A 3 3.17 -4.68 -3.51
C VAL A 3 2.59 -3.55 -4.35
N ILE A 4 2.64 -2.34 -3.82
CA ILE A 4 2.21 -1.13 -4.52
C ILE A 4 3.47 -0.36 -4.89
N LYS A 5 3.63 -0.10 -6.19
CA LYS A 5 4.71 0.71 -6.73
C LYS A 5 4.10 1.88 -7.50
N ILE A 6 4.55 3.08 -7.17
CA ILE A 6 4.21 4.29 -7.91
C ILE A 6 5.40 4.63 -8.79
N GLU A 7 5.16 4.67 -10.09
CA GLU A 7 6.16 4.98 -11.10
C GLU A 7 5.82 6.30 -11.79
N LEU A 8 6.80 7.18 -11.92
CA LEU A 8 6.74 8.31 -12.82
C LEU A 8 7.29 7.86 -14.17
N TRP A 9 6.50 8.04 -15.23
CA TRP A 9 6.91 7.77 -16.60
C TRP A 9 7.09 9.11 -17.32
N PRO A 10 8.33 9.62 -17.42
CA PRO A 10 8.58 10.90 -18.08
C PRO A 10 8.06 10.84 -19.52
N TRP A 11 7.20 11.79 -19.88
CA TRP A 11 6.60 11.88 -21.21
C TRP A 11 5.78 10.63 -21.60
N GLY A 12 5.35 9.83 -20.62
CA GLY A 12 4.64 8.57 -20.87
C GLY A 12 5.53 7.41 -21.32
N PHE A 13 6.85 7.57 -21.32
CA PHE A 13 7.76 6.51 -21.76
C PHE A 13 8.09 5.52 -20.64
N GLU A 14 7.67 4.27 -20.81
CA GLU A 14 7.99 3.19 -19.87
C GLU A 14 9.50 3.00 -19.72
N SER A 15 10.26 3.08 -20.81
CA SER A 15 11.71 2.90 -20.81
C SER A 15 12.46 3.91 -19.92
N ARG A 16 11.79 5.00 -19.54
CA ARG A 16 12.34 6.06 -18.67
C ARG A 16 11.73 6.06 -17.27
N LYS A 17 10.96 5.02 -16.93
CA LYS A 17 10.24 4.95 -15.66
C LYS A 17 11.17 5.08 -14.46
N LYS A 18 10.69 5.80 -13.45
CA LYS A 18 11.38 5.98 -12.17
C LYS A 18 10.41 5.66 -11.05
N GLU A 19 10.82 4.80 -10.13
CA GLU A 19 10.05 4.54 -8.92
C GLU A 19 10.11 5.77 -8.01
N ILE A 20 8.93 6.28 -7.64
CA ILE A 20 8.79 7.46 -6.77
C ILE A 20 8.17 7.11 -5.42
N GLY A 21 7.49 5.97 -5.31
CA GLY A 21 6.90 5.51 -4.06
C GLY A 21 6.72 4.00 -4.04
N ARG A 22 6.80 3.41 -2.85
CA ARG A 22 6.59 1.98 -2.64
C ARG A 22 5.88 1.73 -1.31
N MET A 23 4.91 0.81 -1.33
CA MET A 23 4.17 0.36 -0.16
C MET A 23 3.97 -1.14 -0.21
N LEU A 24 4.07 -1.81 0.93
CA LEU A 24 3.72 -3.20 1.12
C LEU A 24 2.47 -3.31 1.98
N ILE A 25 1.53 -4.16 1.57
CA ILE A 25 0.36 -4.53 2.37
C ILE A 25 0.39 -6.04 2.59
N ASP A 26 0.68 -6.43 3.82
CA ASP A 26 0.81 -7.83 4.23
C ASP A 26 -0.49 -8.27 4.91
N ASN A 27 -1.10 -9.39 4.50
CA ASN A 27 -2.17 -9.99 5.28
C ASN A 27 -1.56 -10.59 6.56
N GLN A 28 -2.12 -10.28 7.71
CA GLN A 28 -1.67 -10.77 9.03
C GLN A 28 -2.67 -11.74 9.66
N GLY A 29 -3.87 -11.87 9.08
CA GLY A 29 -4.95 -12.68 9.62
C GLY A 29 -6.30 -12.36 9.00
N GLY A 30 -7.35 -12.91 9.61
CA GLY A 30 -8.75 -12.73 9.22
C GLY A 30 -9.45 -14.03 8.83
N THR A 31 -10.61 -13.90 8.20
CA THR A 31 -11.53 -15.01 7.83
C THR A 31 -11.72 -15.10 6.33
N HIS A 32 -12.55 -16.05 5.85
CA HIS A 32 -13.19 -16.12 4.51
C HIS A 32 -13.40 -14.78 3.77
N THR A 33 -13.93 -13.82 4.50
CA THR A 33 -14.48 -12.58 3.92
C THR A 33 -13.91 -11.34 4.59
N ARG A 34 -13.07 -11.51 5.62
CA ARG A 34 -12.39 -10.42 6.34
C ARG A 34 -10.88 -10.60 6.32
N GLY A 35 -10.13 -9.50 6.34
CA GLY A 35 -8.68 -9.54 6.38
C GLY A 35 -8.12 -8.44 7.26
N ASP A 36 -7.15 -8.81 8.07
CA ASP A 36 -6.31 -7.87 8.80
C ASP A 36 -5.01 -7.69 8.02
N TYR A 37 -4.61 -6.44 7.84
CA TYR A 37 -3.47 -6.09 7.00
C TYR A 37 -2.51 -5.16 7.73
N ARG A 38 -1.22 -5.47 7.66
CA ARG A 38 -0.14 -4.55 8.01
C ARG A 38 0.25 -3.76 6.77
N VAL A 39 0.46 -2.46 6.92
CA VAL A 39 0.80 -1.54 5.84
C VAL A 39 2.16 -0.92 6.15
N ARG A 40 3.10 -1.03 5.20
CA ARG A 40 4.44 -0.46 5.33
C ARG A 40 4.73 0.43 4.14
N VAL A 41 4.91 1.73 4.39
CA VAL A 41 5.42 2.68 3.39
C VAL A 41 6.94 2.59 3.41
N LEU A 42 7.54 2.29 2.26
CA LEU A 42 8.97 2.11 2.13
C LEU A 42 9.62 3.35 1.50
N ARG A 43 10.91 3.53 1.76
CA ARG A 43 11.73 4.48 0.99
C ARG A 43 11.72 4.04 -0.48
N LYS A 44 11.55 4.98 -1.40
CA LYS A 44 11.62 4.73 -2.85
C LYS A 44 12.86 3.90 -3.22
N GLY A 45 12.66 2.83 -4.00
CA GLY A 45 13.71 1.91 -4.42
C GLY A 45 14.24 0.97 -3.33
N SER A 46 13.72 1.02 -2.10
CA SER A 46 14.08 0.09 -1.03
C SER A 46 12.97 -0.93 -0.81
N GLU A 47 13.35 -2.17 -0.52
CA GLU A 47 12.40 -3.24 -0.16
C GLU A 47 12.27 -3.44 1.35
N THR A 48 13.20 -2.87 2.12
CA THR A 48 13.36 -3.14 3.56
C THR A 48 13.27 -1.90 4.42
N LYS A 49 13.61 -0.71 3.90
CA LYS A 49 13.62 0.52 4.67
C LYS A 49 12.22 1.10 4.81
N VAL A 50 11.56 0.76 5.91
CA VAL A 50 10.26 1.29 6.32
C VAL A 50 10.42 2.75 6.76
N LEU A 51 9.56 3.62 6.22
CA LEU A 51 9.45 5.02 6.61
C LEU A 51 8.24 5.26 7.52
N ARG A 52 7.13 4.57 7.25
CA ARG A 52 5.90 4.62 8.03
C ARG A 52 5.24 3.25 8.05
N GLU A 53 4.52 2.99 9.11
CA GLU A 53 3.79 1.74 9.31
C GLU A 53 2.39 2.04 9.81
N GLY A 54 1.45 1.18 9.46
CA GLY A 54 0.04 1.28 9.83
C GLY A 54 -0.64 -0.07 9.69
N GLU A 55 -1.93 -0.10 9.99
CA GLU A 55 -2.73 -1.31 9.97
C GLU A 55 -4.15 -1.04 9.46
N VAL A 56 -4.72 -2.03 8.78
CA VAL A 56 -6.13 -2.05 8.38
C VAL A 56 -6.72 -3.34 8.92
N LYS A 57 -7.56 -3.22 9.96
CA LYS A 57 -8.23 -4.34 10.61
C LYS A 57 -9.65 -4.56 10.07
N ASP A 58 -10.14 -5.79 10.18
CA ASP A 58 -11.47 -6.25 9.77
C ASP A 58 -11.89 -5.79 8.36
N TYR A 59 -10.95 -5.75 7.41
CA TYR A 59 -11.25 -5.28 6.06
C TYR A 59 -12.13 -6.29 5.30
N PRO A 60 -13.28 -5.88 4.77
CA PRO A 60 -14.13 -6.76 3.97
C PRO A 60 -13.48 -7.08 2.62
N ARG A 61 -12.79 -8.23 2.54
CA ARG A 61 -12.16 -8.71 1.32
C ARG A 61 -13.23 -9.09 0.28
N GLN A 62 -12.89 -8.98 -1.00
CA GLN A 62 -13.75 -9.30 -2.16
C GLN A 62 -14.99 -8.40 -2.33
N SER A 63 -15.33 -7.56 -1.34
CA SER A 63 -16.48 -6.65 -1.42
C SER A 63 -16.18 -5.35 -2.17
N TYR A 64 -14.90 -4.97 -2.29
CA TYR A 64 -14.48 -3.69 -2.85
C TYR A 64 -13.23 -3.83 -3.71
N THR A 65 -13.03 -2.86 -4.60
CA THR A 65 -11.79 -2.74 -5.36
C THR A 65 -10.59 -2.54 -4.44
N ILE A 66 -9.40 -2.89 -4.92
CA ILE A 66 -8.15 -2.73 -4.16
C ILE A 66 -7.91 -1.28 -3.71
N TRP A 67 -8.42 -0.30 -4.45
CA TRP A 67 -8.30 1.12 -4.14
C TRP A 67 -8.90 1.49 -2.78
N ARG A 68 -9.99 0.84 -2.35
CA ARG A 68 -10.56 1.11 -1.03
C ARG A 68 -9.65 0.64 0.11
N LEU A 69 -8.94 -0.47 -0.08
CA LEU A 69 -7.90 -0.92 0.86
C LEU A 69 -6.74 0.07 0.88
N ILE A 70 -6.29 0.54 -0.28
CA ILE A 70 -5.22 1.54 -0.41
C ILE A 70 -5.60 2.85 0.30
N CYS A 71 -6.83 3.35 0.13
CA CYS A 71 -7.29 4.56 0.83
C CYS A 71 -7.23 4.39 2.36
N ARG A 72 -7.67 3.25 2.90
CA ARG A 72 -7.57 2.97 4.34
C ARG A 72 -6.13 2.81 4.80
N ALA A 73 -5.30 2.18 3.99
CA ALA A 73 -3.87 2.01 4.24
C ALA A 73 -3.14 3.36 4.30
N LEU A 74 -3.45 4.28 3.37
CA LEU A 74 -2.92 5.65 3.38
C LEU A 74 -3.40 6.41 4.61
N LYS A 75 -4.70 6.39 4.93
CA LYS A 75 -5.22 7.04 6.14
C LYS A 75 -4.59 6.53 7.43
N SER A 76 -4.30 5.23 7.50
CA SER A 76 -3.63 4.65 8.67
C SER A 76 -2.16 5.05 8.77
N THR A 77 -1.45 5.17 7.64
CA THR A 77 -0.01 5.49 7.62
C THR A 77 0.28 7.00 7.67
N PHE A 78 -0.70 7.84 7.31
CA PHE A 78 -0.63 9.29 7.31
C PHE A 78 -1.83 9.90 8.07
N PRO A 79 -1.93 9.70 9.40
CA PRO A 79 -3.06 10.19 10.21
C PRO A 79 -3.16 11.74 10.26
N GLU A 80 -2.10 12.45 9.90
CA GLU A 80 -2.09 13.91 9.80
C GLU A 80 -2.85 14.45 8.57
N GLU A 81 -3.02 13.64 7.53
CA GLU A 81 -3.74 13.99 6.30
C GLU A 81 -5.24 13.72 6.51
N LYS A 82 -6.01 14.76 6.89
CA LYS A 82 -7.46 14.68 7.19
C LYS A 82 -8.34 14.76 5.94
#